data_AF-A0A6G4WKX8-F1
#
_entry.id   AF-A0A6G4WKX8-F1
#
_cell.length_a   1.000
_cell.length_b   1.000
_cell.length_c   1.000
_cell.angle_alpha   90.00
_cell.angle_beta   90.00
_cell.angle_gamma   90.00
#
_symmetry.space_group_name_H-M   'P 1'
#
loop_
_entity.id
_entity.type
_entity.pdbx_description
1 polymer ?
#
loop_
_entity_poly.entity_id
_entity_poly.type
_entity_poly.pdbx_seq_one_letter_code
_entity_poly.pdbx_strand_id
1 'polypeptide(L)'
;MFDWNRSCSYDEQQKRRFHTTARSRLKKLAAELALPPGSFDLRSNKAGIAVSGEITLHHDRAYIQVGQFGMSSGHGILIRTCKGRKDYTGGPNHLVALGMLDDIPALAAAVRAITGVGRDAALSADRHAA
;
A
#
# COMPACT_ATOMS: atom_id res chain seq x y z
N MET A 1 1.05 7.44 -17.01
CA MET A 1 0.23 6.97 -15.89
C MET A 1 -0.11 5.51 -16.10
N PHE A 2 -0.15 4.66 -15.07
CA PHE A 2 -0.47 3.24 -15.24
C PHE A 2 -1.99 3.06 -15.22
N ASP A 3 -2.54 2.22 -16.12
CA ASP A 3 -3.96 1.87 -16.06
C ASP A 3 -4.20 0.79 -15.01
N TRP A 4 -4.56 1.24 -13.81
CA TRP A 4 -4.81 0.36 -12.65
C TRP A 4 -6.11 -0.43 -12.75
N ASN A 5 -7.05 0.02 -13.60
CA ASN A 5 -8.38 -0.58 -13.72
C ASN A 5 -8.45 -1.62 -14.83
N ARG A 6 -7.45 -1.67 -15.74
CA ARG A 6 -7.32 -2.79 -16.68
C ARG A 6 -7.23 -4.11 -15.91
N SER A 7 -8.21 -4.98 -16.15
CA SER A 7 -8.34 -6.27 -15.49
C SER A 7 -7.08 -7.12 -15.64
N CYS A 8 -6.62 -7.71 -14.54
CA CYS A 8 -5.57 -8.73 -14.51
C CYS A 8 -6.11 -10.15 -14.69
N SER A 9 -7.43 -10.33 -14.70
CA SER A 9 -8.07 -11.64 -14.78
C SER A 9 -7.79 -12.27 -16.15
N TYR A 10 -7.27 -13.50 -16.14
CA TYR A 10 -6.87 -14.25 -17.34
C TYR A 10 -5.85 -13.54 -18.26
N ASP A 11 -5.21 -12.46 -17.79
CA ASP A 11 -4.17 -11.70 -18.50
C ASP A 11 -2.88 -11.73 -17.67
N GLU A 12 -2.04 -12.74 -17.91
CA GLU A 12 -0.79 -12.94 -17.17
C GLU A 12 0.19 -11.76 -17.37
N GLN A 13 0.27 -11.22 -18.59
CA GLN A 13 1.17 -10.11 -18.88
C GLN A 13 0.76 -8.86 -18.11
N GLN A 14 -0.54 -8.54 -18.11
CA GLN A 14 -1.08 -7.44 -17.32
C GLN A 14 -0.89 -7.69 -15.81
N LYS A 15 -1.17 -8.91 -15.32
CA LYS A 15 -0.92 -9.26 -13.91
C LYS A 15 0.55 -9.07 -13.51
N ARG A 16 1.49 -9.44 -14.38
CA ARG A 16 2.92 -9.22 -14.15
C ARG A 16 3.24 -7.72 -14.05
N ARG A 17 2.74 -6.92 -14.99
CA ARG A 17 2.93 -5.46 -15.00
C ARG A 17 2.31 -4.79 -13.78
N PHE A 18 1.10 -5.18 -13.41
CA PHE A 18 0.39 -4.67 -12.22
C PHE A 18 1.23 -4.89 -10.96
N HIS A 19 1.69 -6.11 -10.73
CA HIS A 19 2.50 -6.43 -9.54
C HIS A 19 3.84 -5.72 -9.51
N THR A 20 4.58 -5.69 -10.63
CA THR A 20 5.87 -4.99 -10.68
C THR A 20 5.69 -3.51 -10.39
N THR A 21 4.67 -2.88 -10.98
CA THR A 21 4.40 -1.45 -10.83
C THR A 21 3.89 -1.13 -9.42
N ALA A 22 2.89 -1.86 -8.92
CA ALA A 22 2.37 -1.70 -7.56
C ALA A 22 3.45 -1.88 -6.50
N ARG A 23 4.30 -2.92 -6.63
CA ARG A 23 5.44 -3.13 -5.73
C ARG A 23 6.42 -1.96 -5.76
N SER A 24 6.72 -1.42 -6.94
CA SER A 24 7.58 -0.23 -7.08
C SER A 24 6.96 0.99 -6.38
N ARG A 25 5.65 1.21 -6.53
CA ARG A 25 4.94 2.31 -5.86
C ARG A 25 4.88 2.15 -4.34
N LEU A 26 4.65 0.94 -3.84
CA LEU A 26 4.70 0.68 -2.40
C LEU A 26 6.11 0.87 -1.81
N LYS A 27 7.18 0.59 -2.56
CA LYS A 27 8.54 0.95 -2.13
C LYS A 27 8.71 2.47 -2.00
N LYS A 28 8.19 3.24 -2.96
CA LYS A 28 8.21 4.72 -2.89
C LYS A 28 7.38 5.22 -1.71
N LEU A 29 6.21 4.62 -1.46
CA LEU A 29 5.38 4.92 -0.30
C LEU A 29 6.12 4.65 1.02
N ALA A 30 6.85 3.53 1.13
CA ALA A 30 7.64 3.25 2.32
C ALA A 30 8.70 4.33 2.58
N ALA A 31 9.38 4.78 1.51
CA ALA A 31 10.35 5.87 1.60
C ALA A 31 9.69 7.21 1.98
N GLU A 32 8.55 7.54 1.37
CA GLU A 32 7.76 8.74 1.70
C GLU A 32 7.30 8.74 3.17
N LEU A 33 6.94 7.57 3.71
CA LEU A 33 6.57 7.39 5.12
C LEU A 33 7.78 7.34 6.06
N ALA A 34 9.01 7.51 5.53
CA ALA A 34 10.27 7.42 6.25
C ALA A 34 10.43 6.09 7.02
N LEU A 35 9.96 4.98 6.46
CA LEU A 35 10.08 3.67 7.07
C LEU A 35 11.53 3.15 6.94
N PRO A 36 12.23 2.85 8.05
CA PRO A 36 13.58 2.30 7.98
C PRO A 36 13.63 0.96 7.22
N PRO A 37 14.70 0.65 6.47
CA PRO A 37 14.89 -0.68 5.91
C PRO A 37 14.79 -1.77 6.99
N GLY A 38 14.06 -2.84 6.70
CA GLY A 38 13.83 -3.95 7.64
C GLY A 38 12.69 -3.73 8.66
N SER A 39 12.17 -2.50 8.79
CA SER A 39 11.00 -2.21 9.65
C SER A 39 9.67 -2.67 9.04
N PHE A 40 9.66 -3.00 7.75
CA PHE A 40 8.48 -3.45 7.03
C PHE A 40 8.79 -4.63 6.11
N ASP A 41 7.77 -5.45 5.87
CA ASP A 41 7.77 -6.48 4.85
C ASP A 41 7.06 -5.99 3.59
N LEU A 42 7.57 -6.37 2.42
CA LEU A 42 6.90 -6.11 1.14
C LEU A 42 6.77 -7.42 0.36
N ARG A 43 5.54 -7.92 0.24
CA ARG A 43 5.23 -9.26 -0.31
C ARG A 43 4.28 -9.16 -1.50
N SER A 44 4.38 -10.11 -2.43
CA SER A 44 3.46 -10.26 -3.55
C SER A 44 2.83 -11.64 -3.50
N ASN A 45 1.51 -11.72 -3.50
CA ASN A 45 0.74 -12.94 -3.65
C ASN A 45 0.01 -12.90 -5.00
N LYS A 46 0.34 -13.82 -5.91
CA LYS A 46 -0.21 -13.81 -7.28
C LYS A 46 -1.62 -14.38 -7.40
N ALA A 47 -2.01 -15.22 -6.43
CA ALA A 47 -3.26 -15.97 -6.42
C ALA A 47 -3.54 -16.69 -7.76
N GLY A 48 -4.79 -17.16 -7.95
CA GLY A 48 -5.21 -17.84 -9.18
C GLY A 48 -5.35 -16.91 -10.39
N ILE A 49 -5.45 -17.48 -11.59
CA ILE A 49 -5.52 -16.71 -12.86
C ILE A 49 -6.73 -15.78 -12.96
N ALA A 50 -7.83 -16.07 -12.25
CA ALA A 50 -9.06 -15.29 -12.30
C ALA A 50 -9.02 -13.94 -11.54
N VAL A 51 -7.97 -13.68 -10.75
CA VAL A 51 -7.86 -12.48 -9.90
C VAL A 51 -6.52 -11.78 -10.10
N SER A 52 -6.38 -10.53 -9.67
CA SER A 52 -5.07 -9.84 -9.68
C SER A 52 -4.06 -10.44 -8.72
N GLY A 53 -4.52 -11.08 -7.64
CA GLY A 53 -3.73 -11.28 -6.42
C GLY A 53 -3.50 -9.94 -5.70
N GLU A 54 -2.59 -9.91 -4.73
CA GLU A 54 -2.29 -8.71 -3.95
C GLU A 54 -0.81 -8.45 -3.71
N ILE A 55 -0.49 -7.19 -3.41
CA ILE A 55 0.83 -6.75 -2.96
C ILE A 55 0.65 -6.08 -1.61
N THR A 56 1.39 -6.56 -0.61
CA THR A 56 1.23 -6.12 0.78
C THR A 56 2.50 -5.46 1.27
N LEU A 57 2.38 -4.24 1.78
CA LEU A 57 3.35 -3.60 2.66
C LEU A 57 2.85 -3.75 4.10
N HIS A 58 3.63 -4.40 4.95
CA HIS A 58 3.28 -4.65 6.35
C HIS A 58 4.35 -4.07 7.28
N HIS A 59 3.95 -3.10 8.08
CA HIS A 59 4.73 -2.46 9.13
C HIS A 59 4.05 -2.70 10.48
N ASP A 60 4.76 -2.50 11.60
CA ASP A 60 4.23 -2.75 12.94
C ASP A 60 2.91 -2.05 13.27
N ARG A 61 2.62 -0.94 12.58
CA ARG A 61 1.41 -0.12 12.81
C ARG A 61 0.51 -0.02 11.59
N ALA A 62 0.92 -0.55 10.43
CA ALA A 62 0.20 -0.36 9.17
C ALA A 62 0.23 -1.62 8.31
N TYR A 63 -0.93 -2.02 7.80
CA TYR A 63 -1.08 -3.06 6.81
C TYR A 63 -1.72 -2.45 5.56
N ILE A 64 -0.97 -2.42 4.47
CA ILE A 64 -1.40 -1.82 3.21
C ILE A 64 -1.40 -2.92 2.16
N GLN A 65 -2.56 -3.15 1.53
CA GLN A 65 -2.73 -4.18 0.53
C GLN A 65 -3.29 -3.59 -0.77
N VAL A 66 -2.65 -3.92 -1.88
CA VAL A 66 -3.02 -3.44 -3.22
C VAL A 66 -3.52 -4.61 -4.05
N GLY A 67 -4.72 -4.50 -4.63
CA GLY A 67 -5.33 -5.50 -5.50
C GLY A 67 -6.59 -4.99 -6.20
N GLN A 68 -7.11 -5.75 -7.16
CA GLN A 68 -8.38 -5.48 -7.82
C GLN A 68 -9.49 -6.29 -7.12
N PHE A 69 -9.99 -5.78 -5.98
CA PHE A 69 -10.87 -6.52 -5.06
C PHE A 69 -12.32 -6.71 -5.52
N GLY A 70 -12.57 -6.86 -6.83
CA GLY A 70 -13.91 -7.15 -7.37
C GLY A 70 -14.94 -6.03 -7.19
N MET A 71 -14.56 -4.89 -6.63
CA MET A 71 -15.43 -3.73 -6.52
C MET A 71 -15.28 -2.87 -7.78
N SER A 72 -16.36 -2.71 -8.53
CA SER A 72 -16.49 -1.81 -9.68
C SER A 72 -16.26 -0.32 -9.35
N SER A 73 -15.85 0.01 -8.12
CA SER A 73 -15.72 1.37 -7.59
C SER A 73 -14.36 2.03 -7.82
N GLY A 74 -13.38 1.35 -8.45
CA GLY A 74 -12.01 1.88 -8.60
C GLY A 74 -11.19 1.87 -7.30
N HIS A 75 -11.72 1.29 -6.24
CA HIS A 75 -11.05 1.10 -4.95
C HIS A 75 -10.25 -0.20 -4.98
N GLY A 76 -8.98 -0.13 -4.58
CA GLY A 76 -8.11 -1.30 -4.61
C GLY A 76 -6.85 -1.17 -3.75
N ILE A 77 -6.80 -0.14 -2.90
CA ILE A 77 -5.82 -0.04 -1.83
C ILE A 77 -6.57 -0.15 -0.51
N LEU A 78 -6.27 -1.19 0.25
CA LEU A 78 -6.76 -1.41 1.59
C LEU A 78 -5.69 -0.93 2.58
N ILE A 79 -6.08 -0.11 3.55
CA ILE A 79 -5.23 0.38 4.63
C ILE A 79 -5.86 -0.03 5.97
N ARG A 80 -5.07 -0.62 6.86
CA ARG A 80 -5.46 -0.98 8.23
C ARG A 80 -4.37 -0.61 9.22
N THR A 81 -4.77 -0.39 10.48
CA THR A 81 -3.86 -0.37 11.63
C THR A 81 -3.39 -1.79 11.98
N CYS A 82 -2.22 -1.93 12.60
CA CYS A 82 -1.70 -3.20 13.12
C CYS A 82 -1.12 -3.05 14.53
N LYS A 83 -1.00 -4.18 15.23
CA LYS A 83 -0.29 -4.33 16.51
C LYS A 83 0.96 -5.22 16.37
N GLY A 84 1.86 -4.82 15.49
CA GLY A 84 3.14 -5.48 15.20
C GLY A 84 3.16 -6.30 13.91
N ARG A 85 4.34 -6.67 13.40
CA ARG A 85 4.50 -7.43 12.13
C ARG A 85 3.87 -8.83 12.08
N LYS A 86 3.37 -9.35 13.21
CA LYS A 86 2.67 -10.64 13.28
C LYS A 86 1.14 -10.49 13.25
N ASP A 87 0.63 -9.27 13.27
CA ASP A 87 -0.79 -8.98 13.16
C ASP A 87 -1.21 -8.91 11.69
N TYR A 88 -1.81 -10.00 11.20
CA TYR A 88 -2.29 -10.09 9.82
C TYR A 88 -3.78 -9.74 9.66
N THR A 89 -4.47 -9.55 10.78
CA THR A 89 -5.89 -9.17 10.80
C THR A 89 -6.04 -7.66 10.75
N GLY A 90 -5.26 -6.95 11.56
CA GLY A 90 -5.30 -5.50 11.67
C GLY A 90 -6.65 -4.98 12.19
N GLY A 91 -6.81 -3.66 12.12
CA GLY A 91 -8.06 -2.95 12.41
C GLY A 91 -9.06 -2.94 11.25
N PRO A 92 -10.08 -2.05 11.30
CA PRO A 92 -11.08 -1.90 10.24
C PRO A 92 -10.47 -1.58 8.87
N ASN A 93 -11.18 -1.98 7.82
CA ASN A 93 -10.78 -1.74 6.44
C ASN A 93 -11.03 -0.29 6.02
N HIS A 94 -9.98 0.42 5.61
CA HIS A 94 -10.08 1.70 4.93
C HIS A 94 -9.70 1.52 3.46
N LEU A 95 -10.65 1.73 2.56
CA LEU A 95 -10.45 1.54 1.13
C LEU A 95 -10.23 2.88 0.43
N VAL A 96 -9.19 2.96 -0.39
CA VAL A 96 -8.92 4.11 -1.25
C VAL A 96 -8.67 3.67 -2.69
N ALA A 97 -8.73 4.64 -3.61
CA ALA A 97 -8.62 4.39 -5.05
C ALA A 97 -7.23 3.92 -5.46
N LEU A 98 -7.15 2.99 -6.43
CA LEU A 98 -5.86 2.52 -6.98
C LEU A 98 -5.05 3.65 -7.62
N GLY A 99 -5.72 4.68 -8.16
CA GLY A 99 -5.07 5.84 -8.75
C GLY A 99 -4.14 6.60 -7.80
N MET A 100 -4.34 6.47 -6.48
CA MET A 100 -3.43 7.05 -5.48
C MET A 100 -2.00 6.46 -5.55
N LEU A 101 -1.79 5.33 -6.21
CA LEU A 101 -0.43 4.80 -6.46
C LEU A 101 0.39 5.68 -7.42
N ASP A 102 -0.25 6.58 -8.16
CA ASP A 102 0.45 7.60 -8.95
C ASP A 102 0.61 8.93 -8.20
N ASP A 103 -0.01 9.09 -7.03
CA ASP A 103 0.14 10.23 -6.09
C ASP A 103 0.59 9.74 -4.70
N ILE A 104 1.89 9.45 -4.61
CA ILE A 104 2.51 8.89 -3.40
C ILE A 104 2.36 9.81 -2.17
N PRO A 105 2.54 11.15 -2.27
CA PRO A 105 2.29 12.04 -1.14
C PRO A 105 0.87 11.97 -0.61
N ALA A 106 -0.15 11.97 -1.48
CA ALA A 106 -1.55 11.84 -1.06
C ALA A 106 -1.82 10.48 -0.39
N LEU A 107 -1.26 9.40 -0.94
CA LEU A 107 -1.38 8.07 -0.33
C LEU A 107 -0.71 8.00 1.04
N ALA A 108 0.47 8.60 1.19
CA ALA A 108 1.17 8.68 2.48
C ALA A 108 0.39 9.49 3.51
N ALA A 109 -0.26 10.60 3.09
CA ALA A 109 -1.14 11.37 3.96
C ALA A 109 -2.33 10.54 4.46
N ALA A 110 -2.97 9.75 3.57
CA ALA A 110 -4.05 8.83 3.97
C ALA A 110 -3.55 7.77 4.96
N VAL A 111 -2.40 7.15 4.71
CA VAL A 111 -1.80 6.16 5.62
C VAL A 111 -1.49 6.78 6.98
N ARG A 112 -0.89 7.98 7.02
CA ARG A 112 -0.63 8.73 8.26
C ARG A 112 -1.92 9.03 9.01
N ALA A 113 -2.98 9.45 8.30
CA ALA A 113 -4.28 9.75 8.89
C ALA A 113 -4.90 8.52 9.59
N ILE A 114 -4.84 7.36 8.93
CA ILE A 114 -5.47 6.12 9.40
C ILE A 114 -4.63 5.41 10.48
N THR A 115 -3.30 5.40 10.32
CA THR A 115 -2.41 4.52 11.12
C THR A 115 -1.51 5.26 12.11
N GLY A 116 -1.34 6.58 11.92
CA GLY A 116 -0.40 7.39 12.67
C GLY A 116 1.09 7.13 12.34
N VAL A 117 1.40 6.21 11.43
CA VAL A 117 2.78 5.93 10.99
C VAL A 117 3.41 7.17 10.36
N GLY A 118 4.68 7.45 10.67
CA GLY A 118 5.43 8.58 10.09
C GLY A 118 5.14 9.94 10.72
N ARG A 119 4.22 10.05 11.69
CA ARG A 119 3.99 11.30 12.45
C ARG A 119 5.15 11.64 13.40
N ASP A 120 5.76 10.63 13.99
CA ASP A 120 6.83 10.80 14.99
C ASP A 120 8.15 11.33 14.36
N ALA A 121 8.40 10.97 13.10
CA ALA A 121 9.53 11.47 12.33
C ALA A 121 9.34 12.93 11.88
N ALA A 122 8.12 13.31 11.48
CA ALA A 122 7.81 14.68 11.07
C ALA A 122 7.97 15.68 12.23
N LEU A 123 7.45 15.33 13.42
CA LEU A 123 7.57 16.14 14.63
C LEU A 123 9.02 16.33 15.12
N SER A 124 9.93 15.42 14.76
CA SER A 124 11.35 15.49 15.15
C SER A 124 12.17 16.37 14.20
N ALA A 125 11.78 16.45 12.92
CA ALA A 125 12.41 17.31 11.92
C ALA A 125 12.12 18.80 12.18
N ASP A 126 10.88 19.14 12.56
CA ASP A 126 10.47 20.52 12.87
C ASP A 126 11.20 21.09 14.11
N ARG A 127 11.64 20.23 15.03
CA ARG A 127 12.38 20.66 16.24
C ARG A 127 13.86 20.98 16.01
N HIS A 128 14.45 20.55 14.89
CA HIS A 128 15.85 20.82 14.56
C HIS A 128 16.02 22.02 13.62
N ALA A 129 14.92 22.64 13.18
CA ALA A 129 14.91 23.79 12.28
C ALA A 129 14.56 25.12 12.99
N ALA A 130 14.44 25.10 14.33
CA ALA A 130 14.18 26.25 15.19
C ALA A 130 15.36 26.48 16.14
#